data_AF-A0A835UA09-F1
#
_entry.id   AF-A0A835UA09-F1
#
_cell.length_a   1.000
_cell.length_b   1.000
_cell.length_c   1.000
_cell.angle_alpha   90.00
_cell.angle_beta   90.00
_cell.angle_gamma   90.00
#
_symmetry.space_group_name_H-M   'P 1'
#
loop_
_entity.id
_entity.type
_entity.pdbx_description
1 polymer ?
#
loop_
_entity_poly.entity_id
_entity_poly.type
_entity_poly.pdbx_seq_one_letter_code
_entity_poly.pdbx_strand_id
1 'polypeptide(L)'
;MVAYSRCEYTGLSPKSVAAIDAARGERTPWTGNNAIAWRNRGKCPLTPNETSFILKALAIPTNTNIYLAAGDGLLELEGFTSAYTKVYTKSSFLDRKEFASMHGNTKAALDYHVSIHSDGYIATYFGNMDKMVSAMRSLKGMEKTLFLSRRAFANCSAMGVRGQELAYAMWRVHLEDFVMERGYALPDCFCEFRA
;
A
#
# COMPACT_ATOMS: atom_id res chain seq x y z
N MET A 1 6.77 -1.55 -4.80
CA MET A 1 6.34 -0.35 -4.04
C MET A 1 7.39 0.04 -3.00
N VAL A 2 7.75 -0.85 -2.07
CA VAL A 2 8.79 -0.60 -1.05
C VAL A 2 10.20 -0.62 -1.64
N ALA A 3 10.51 -1.64 -2.46
CA ALA A 3 11.87 -1.87 -3.01
C ALA A 3 12.40 -0.71 -3.87
N TYR A 4 11.52 0.03 -4.56
CA TYR A 4 11.89 1.17 -5.40
C TYR A 4 11.89 2.52 -4.67
N SER A 5 11.60 2.53 -3.37
CA SER A 5 11.54 3.76 -2.58
C SER A 5 12.92 4.16 -2.04
N ARG A 6 13.12 5.47 -1.86
CA ARG A 6 14.30 6.02 -1.16
C ARG A 6 14.15 5.99 0.35
N CYS A 7 13.11 5.35 0.87
CA CYS A 7 12.77 5.39 2.28
C CYS A 7 13.62 4.43 3.10
N GLU A 8 13.94 4.86 4.32
CA GLU A 8 14.50 4.02 5.36
C GLU A 8 13.35 3.31 6.10
N TYR A 9 13.50 2.00 6.29
CA TYR A 9 12.52 1.17 6.99
C TYR A 9 13.20 0.43 8.12
N THR A 10 12.61 0.52 9.31
CA THR A 10 13.05 -0.22 10.49
C THR A 10 12.26 -1.52 10.63
N GLY A 11 12.91 -2.59 11.10
CA GLY A 11 12.23 -3.87 11.37
C GLY A 11 11.90 -4.70 10.12
N LEU A 12 12.55 -4.42 8.99
CA LEU A 12 12.59 -5.35 7.86
C LEU A 12 13.67 -6.41 8.09
N SER A 13 13.47 -7.61 7.52
CA SER A 13 14.51 -8.64 7.56
C SER A 13 15.75 -8.20 6.77
N PRO A 14 16.94 -8.77 7.06
CA PRO A 14 18.14 -8.52 6.27
C PRO A 14 17.95 -8.82 4.78
N LYS A 15 17.15 -9.84 4.43
CA LYS A 15 16.84 -10.21 3.04
C LYS A 15 15.96 -9.14 2.37
N SER A 16 14.96 -8.62 3.08
CA SER A 16 14.14 -7.50 2.61
C SER A 16 14.99 -6.24 2.39
N VAL A 17 15.90 -5.92 3.30
CA VAL A 17 16.82 -4.77 3.16
C VAL A 17 17.74 -4.93 1.94
N ALA A 18 18.38 -6.09 1.78
CA ALA A 18 19.24 -6.38 0.64
C ALA A 18 18.48 -6.28 -0.70
N ALA A 19 17.24 -6.75 -0.75
CA ALA A 19 16.40 -6.63 -1.94
C ALA A 19 15.99 -5.18 -2.25
N ILE A 20 15.80 -4.33 -1.22
CA ILE A 20 15.61 -2.88 -1.43
C ILE A 20 16.88 -2.29 -2.05
N ASP A 21 18.04 -2.57 -1.47
CA ASP A 21 19.31 -2.01 -1.94
C ASP A 21 19.63 -2.42 -3.37
N ALA A 22 19.38 -3.68 -3.73
CA ALA A 22 19.52 -4.17 -5.09
C ALA A 22 18.54 -3.47 -6.08
N ALA A 23 17.31 -3.17 -5.64
CA ALA A 23 16.29 -2.56 -6.49
C ALA A 23 16.39 -1.01 -6.58
N ARG A 24 17.13 -0.36 -5.67
CA ARG A 24 17.30 1.10 -5.63
C ARG A 24 18.08 1.64 -6.82
N GLY A 25 18.99 0.86 -7.40
CA GLY A 25 19.89 1.32 -8.46
C GLY A 25 20.70 2.54 -7.99
N GLU A 26 20.70 3.62 -8.78
CA GLU A 26 21.44 4.86 -8.47
C GLU A 26 20.75 5.76 -7.42
N ARG A 27 19.58 5.38 -6.90
CA ARG A 27 18.80 6.22 -5.99
C ARG A 27 19.36 6.16 -4.57
N THR A 28 20.05 7.21 -4.14
CA THR A 28 20.57 7.31 -2.77
C THR A 28 19.44 7.28 -1.73
N PRO A 29 19.49 6.40 -0.71
CA PRO A 29 18.49 6.38 0.36
C PRO A 29 18.42 7.73 1.09
N TRP A 30 17.23 8.11 1.53
CA TRP A 30 17.08 9.12 2.57
C TRP A 30 17.51 8.51 3.90
N THR A 31 18.21 9.28 4.71
CA THR A 31 18.72 8.85 6.03
C THR A 31 18.38 9.88 7.10
N GLY A 32 18.34 9.43 8.36
CA GLY A 32 18.18 10.29 9.54
C GLY A 32 16.92 11.16 9.47
N ASN A 33 17.05 12.43 9.84
CA ASN A 33 15.91 13.37 9.89
C ASN A 33 15.19 13.52 8.55
N ASN A 34 15.91 13.39 7.43
CA ASN A 34 15.30 13.49 6.11
C ASN A 34 14.38 12.28 5.85
N ALA A 35 14.83 11.06 6.18
CA ALA A 35 14.00 9.86 6.04
C ALA A 35 12.71 9.96 6.86
N ILE A 36 12.82 10.41 8.10
CA ILE A 36 11.68 10.63 9.00
C ILE A 36 10.72 11.67 8.41
N ALA A 37 11.23 12.80 7.92
CA ALA A 37 10.42 13.85 7.33
C ALA A 37 9.63 13.36 6.10
N TRP A 38 10.26 12.63 5.18
CA TRP A 38 9.56 12.08 4.00
C TRP A 38 8.52 11.02 4.36
N ARG A 39 8.83 10.19 5.36
CA ARG A 39 7.89 9.18 5.87
C ARG A 39 6.67 9.84 6.51
N ASN A 40 6.88 10.84 7.36
CA ASN A 40 5.83 11.63 8.02
C ASN A 40 5.01 12.47 7.05
N ARG A 41 5.57 12.86 5.89
CA ARG A 41 4.82 13.46 4.77
C ARG A 41 3.98 12.44 3.99
N GLY A 42 3.96 11.17 4.40
CA GLY A 42 3.24 10.09 3.73
C GLY A 42 3.81 9.76 2.35
N LYS A 43 5.08 10.06 2.07
CA LYS A 43 5.72 9.82 0.76
C LYS A 43 6.36 8.43 0.66
N CYS A 44 6.54 7.77 1.81
CA CYS A 44 7.00 6.39 1.87
C CYS A 44 5.83 5.41 1.78
N PRO A 45 5.92 4.37 0.92
CA PRO A 45 5.02 3.23 0.96
C PRO A 45 4.95 2.57 2.34
N LEU A 46 3.81 1.94 2.64
CA LEU A 46 3.69 1.05 3.80
C LEU A 46 4.42 -0.26 3.52
N THR A 47 5.00 -0.85 4.57
CA THR A 47 5.50 -2.22 4.50
C THR A 47 4.34 -3.23 4.51
N PRO A 48 4.56 -4.50 4.11
CA PRO A 48 3.55 -5.55 4.24
C PRO A 48 2.99 -5.69 5.66
N ASN A 49 3.85 -5.57 6.69
CA ASN A 49 3.45 -5.60 8.10
C ASN A 49 2.58 -4.41 8.50
N GLU A 50 2.96 -3.20 8.08
CA GLU A 50 2.20 -2.00 8.40
C GLU A 50 0.84 -2.02 7.71
N THR A 51 0.80 -2.54 6.48
CA THR A 51 -0.44 -2.75 5.74
C THR A 51 -1.33 -3.74 6.48
N SER A 52 -0.82 -4.92 6.87
CA SER A 52 -1.62 -5.92 7.56
C SER A 52 -2.12 -5.43 8.92
N PHE A 53 -1.32 -4.62 9.64
CA PHE A 53 -1.74 -3.96 10.87
C PHE A 53 -2.94 -3.03 10.63
N ILE A 54 -2.87 -2.15 9.63
CA ILE A 54 -3.96 -1.20 9.36
C ILE A 54 -5.23 -1.96 8.93
N LEU A 55 -5.13 -2.98 8.08
CA LEU A 55 -6.31 -3.76 7.67
C LEU A 55 -7.00 -4.43 8.87
N LYS A 56 -6.23 -4.98 9.82
CA LYS A 56 -6.78 -5.52 11.07
C LYS A 56 -7.41 -4.43 11.93
N ALA A 57 -6.77 -3.27 12.03
CA ALA A 57 -7.31 -2.12 12.75
C ALA A 57 -8.66 -1.70 12.17
N LEU A 58 -8.85 -1.80 10.84
CA LEU A 58 -10.08 -1.55 10.09
C LEU A 58 -11.08 -2.73 10.09
N ALA A 59 -10.85 -3.75 10.92
CA ALA A 59 -11.70 -4.93 11.04
C ALA A 59 -11.93 -5.70 9.71
N ILE A 60 -10.99 -5.63 8.76
CA ILE A 60 -11.04 -6.46 7.55
C ILE A 60 -10.78 -7.92 7.94
N PRO A 61 -11.74 -8.85 7.69
CA PRO A 61 -11.62 -10.23 8.13
C PRO A 61 -10.37 -10.92 7.58
N THR A 62 -9.65 -11.66 8.43
CA THR A 62 -8.39 -12.33 8.04
C THR A 62 -8.59 -13.46 7.02
N ASN A 63 -9.83 -13.94 6.85
CA ASN A 63 -10.23 -14.92 5.85
C ASN A 63 -10.69 -14.30 4.51
N THR A 64 -10.55 -12.98 4.35
CA THR A 64 -10.87 -12.26 3.11
C THR A 64 -9.98 -12.74 1.97
N ASN A 65 -10.58 -12.99 0.79
CA ASN A 65 -9.83 -13.26 -0.43
C ASN A 65 -9.17 -11.97 -0.90
N ILE A 66 -7.83 -11.92 -0.91
CA ILE A 66 -7.09 -10.73 -1.28
C ILE A 66 -6.29 -11.03 -2.54
N TYR A 67 -6.58 -10.28 -3.60
CA TYR A 67 -5.71 -10.20 -4.76
C TYR A 67 -4.70 -9.08 -4.58
N LEU A 68 -3.41 -9.40 -4.62
CA LEU A 68 -2.33 -8.42 -4.53
C LEU A 68 -1.92 -7.94 -5.92
N ALA A 69 -2.48 -6.79 -6.29
CA ALA A 69 -2.06 -6.00 -7.44
C ALA A 69 -0.72 -5.30 -7.19
N ALA A 70 0.36 -6.08 -7.15
CA ALA A 70 1.70 -5.57 -6.88
C ALA A 70 2.69 -5.96 -7.99
N GLY A 71 3.55 -5.03 -8.39
CA GLY A 71 4.70 -5.34 -9.25
C GLY A 71 5.79 -6.10 -8.50
N ASP A 72 6.83 -6.51 -9.23
CA ASP A 72 7.92 -7.37 -8.74
C ASP A 72 8.77 -6.75 -7.60
N GLY A 73 8.59 -5.46 -7.32
CA GLY A 73 9.22 -4.75 -6.19
C GLY A 73 8.42 -4.80 -4.87
N LEU A 74 7.62 -5.85 -4.66
CA LEU A 74 7.04 -6.19 -3.37
C LEU A 74 8.01 -7.13 -2.63
N LEU A 75 8.33 -6.79 -1.38
CA LEU A 75 9.23 -7.58 -0.54
C LEU A 75 8.43 -8.53 0.35
N GLU A 76 9.14 -9.38 1.10
CA GLU A 76 8.65 -10.42 2.02
C GLU A 76 7.18 -10.26 2.40
N LEU A 77 6.36 -11.00 1.66
CA LEU A 77 4.93 -11.09 1.86
C LEU A 77 4.55 -11.73 3.19
N GLU A 78 5.48 -12.41 3.86
CA GLU A 78 5.29 -13.17 5.11
C GLU A 78 4.60 -12.35 6.20
N GLY A 79 4.99 -11.08 6.34
CA GLY A 79 4.36 -10.15 7.29
C GLY A 79 2.88 -9.87 7.01
N PHE A 80 2.48 -9.97 5.75
CA PHE A 80 1.10 -9.84 5.31
C PHE A 80 0.37 -11.19 5.29
N THR A 81 1.01 -12.24 4.78
CA THR A 81 0.41 -13.57 4.61
C THR A 81 0.28 -14.34 5.92
N SER A 82 1.04 -14.00 6.95
CA SER A 82 0.83 -14.48 8.32
C SER A 82 -0.48 -13.96 8.93
N ALA A 83 -0.96 -12.80 8.48
CA ALA A 83 -2.22 -12.20 8.89
C ALA A 83 -3.41 -12.60 8.00
N TYR A 84 -3.18 -12.66 6.69
CA TYR A 84 -4.19 -12.96 5.68
C TYR A 84 -3.76 -14.16 4.86
N THR A 85 -4.47 -15.28 5.00
CA THR A 85 -4.03 -16.57 4.42
C THR A 85 -4.50 -16.80 2.99
N LYS A 86 -5.58 -16.13 2.56
CA LYS A 86 -6.16 -16.27 1.22
C LYS A 86 -5.67 -15.18 0.27
N VAL A 87 -4.37 -15.21 0.01
CA VAL A 87 -3.68 -14.20 -0.80
C VAL A 87 -3.34 -14.77 -2.18
N TYR A 88 -3.80 -14.08 -3.21
CA TYR A 88 -3.62 -14.42 -4.61
C TYR A 88 -2.82 -13.34 -5.32
N THR A 89 -2.05 -13.73 -6.33
CA THR A 89 -1.27 -12.80 -7.17
C THR A 89 -1.49 -13.15 -8.64
N LYS A 90 -0.91 -12.38 -9.57
CA LYS A 90 -0.94 -12.71 -11.00
C LYS A 90 -0.47 -14.14 -11.30
N SER A 91 0.57 -14.62 -10.61
CA SER A 91 1.09 -15.98 -10.80
C SER A 91 0.20 -17.07 -10.20
N SER A 92 -0.85 -16.69 -9.44
CA SER A 92 -1.86 -17.63 -8.96
C SER A 92 -2.90 -18.00 -10.03
N PHE A 93 -3.04 -17.18 -11.07
CA PHE A 93 -4.07 -17.34 -12.12
C PHE A 93 -3.51 -17.80 -13.47
N LEU A 94 -2.19 -17.80 -13.63
CA LEU A 94 -1.52 -18.01 -14.90
C LEU A 94 -0.50 -19.13 -14.79
N ASP A 95 -0.35 -19.90 -15.86
CA ASP A 95 0.70 -20.90 -15.93
C ASP A 95 2.08 -20.23 -15.93
N ARG A 96 3.09 -20.90 -15.37
CA ARG A 96 4.44 -20.34 -15.24
C ARG A 96 5.02 -19.85 -16.57
N LYS A 97 4.73 -20.57 -17.66
CA LYS A 97 5.21 -20.22 -19.01
C LYS A 97 4.55 -18.94 -19.53
N GLU A 98 3.23 -18.83 -19.37
CA GLU A 98 2.46 -17.64 -19.76
C GLU A 98 2.87 -16.42 -18.93
N PHE A 99 3.02 -16.59 -17.61
CA PHE A 99 3.45 -15.51 -16.74
C PHE A 99 4.87 -15.01 -17.07
N ALA A 100 5.77 -15.91 -17.46
CA ALA A 100 7.15 -15.57 -17.84
C ALA A 100 7.23 -14.86 -19.20
N SER A 101 6.35 -15.19 -20.15
CA SER A 101 6.30 -14.54 -21.46
C SER A 101 5.56 -13.20 -21.48
N MET A 102 4.77 -12.90 -20.43
CA MET A 102 4.04 -11.64 -20.32
C MET A 102 4.96 -10.43 -20.08
N HIS A 103 4.79 -9.40 -20.91
CA HIS A 103 5.37 -8.08 -20.69
C HIS A 103 4.78 -7.39 -19.45
N GLY A 104 5.54 -6.46 -18.87
CA GLY A 104 5.15 -5.71 -17.67
C GLY A 104 3.82 -4.96 -17.83
N ASN A 105 3.55 -4.39 -19.01
CA ASN A 105 2.29 -3.71 -19.30
C ASN A 105 1.09 -4.68 -19.29
N THR A 106 1.27 -5.90 -19.80
CA THR A 106 0.23 -6.93 -19.78
C THR A 106 -0.06 -7.39 -18.34
N LYS A 107 0.99 -7.53 -17.51
CA LYS A 107 0.85 -7.82 -16.07
C LYS A 107 0.07 -6.71 -15.36
N ALA A 108 0.41 -5.45 -15.64
CA ALA A 108 -0.30 -4.30 -15.08
C ALA A 108 -1.76 -4.20 -15.57
N ALA A 109 -2.04 -4.58 -16.81
CA ALA A 109 -3.41 -4.63 -17.34
C ALA A 109 -4.27 -5.67 -16.60
N LEU A 110 -3.69 -6.83 -16.26
CA LEU A 110 -4.37 -7.83 -15.43
C LEU A 110 -4.65 -7.31 -14.02
N ASP A 111 -3.65 -6.68 -13.39
CA ASP A 111 -3.81 -6.06 -12.07
C ASP A 111 -4.96 -5.04 -12.07
N TYR A 112 -4.99 -4.19 -13.10
CA TYR A 112 -6.05 -3.20 -13.30
C TYR A 112 -7.43 -3.86 -13.47
N HIS A 113 -7.52 -4.87 -14.34
CA HIS A 113 -8.77 -5.56 -14.63
C HIS A 113 -9.38 -6.18 -13.37
N VAL A 114 -8.59 -6.89 -12.56
CA VAL A 114 -9.08 -7.46 -11.29
C VAL A 114 -9.50 -6.36 -10.33
N SER A 115 -8.72 -5.27 -10.22
CA SER A 115 -8.99 -4.16 -9.29
C SER A 115 -10.29 -3.41 -9.56
N ILE A 116 -10.69 -3.24 -10.83
CA ILE A 116 -11.94 -2.55 -11.20
C ILE A 116 -13.18 -3.46 -11.17
N HIS A 117 -13.02 -4.76 -10.90
CA HIS A 117 -14.11 -5.74 -10.81
C HIS A 117 -14.21 -6.39 -9.41
N SER A 118 -13.32 -6.07 -8.47
CA SER A 118 -13.34 -6.60 -7.11
C SER A 118 -14.42 -5.96 -6.23
N ASP A 119 -14.91 -6.69 -5.24
CA ASP A 119 -15.92 -6.16 -4.28
C ASP A 119 -15.43 -4.92 -3.51
N GLY A 120 -14.12 -4.86 -3.24
CA GLY A 120 -13.46 -3.74 -2.60
C GLY A 120 -12.09 -3.48 -3.20
N TYR A 121 -11.62 -2.24 -3.13
CA TYR A 121 -10.27 -1.85 -3.52
C TYR A 121 -9.59 -1.08 -2.40
N ILE A 122 -8.39 -1.51 -2.02
CA ILE A 122 -7.58 -0.85 -1.01
C ILE A 122 -6.21 -0.52 -1.60
N ALA A 123 -5.93 0.78 -1.71
CA ALA A 123 -4.65 1.27 -2.18
C ALA A 123 -3.72 1.54 -0.98
N THR A 124 -2.58 0.87 -0.96
CA THR A 124 -1.50 1.11 0.01
C THR A 124 -0.57 2.23 -0.44
N TYR A 125 -0.63 2.62 -1.72
CA TYR A 125 0.01 3.81 -2.21
C TYR A 125 -0.76 4.47 -3.33
N PHE A 126 -0.95 5.80 -3.28
CA PHE A 126 -1.63 6.53 -4.35
C PHE A 126 -0.70 6.82 -5.56
N GLY A 127 -0.69 5.91 -6.54
CA GLY A 127 -0.01 6.05 -7.82
C GLY A 127 -0.95 6.30 -9.00
N ASN A 128 -0.43 6.20 -10.23
CA ASN A 128 -1.23 6.40 -11.44
C ASN A 128 -2.26 5.28 -11.65
N MET A 129 -1.92 4.03 -11.30
CA MET A 129 -2.86 2.91 -11.38
C MET A 129 -4.04 3.13 -10.43
N ASP A 130 -3.79 3.55 -9.20
CA ASP A 130 -4.83 3.76 -8.18
C ASP A 130 -5.80 4.87 -8.58
N LYS A 131 -5.30 5.93 -9.23
CA LYS A 131 -6.15 6.98 -9.85
C LYS A 131 -7.10 6.39 -10.90
N MET A 132 -6.57 5.59 -11.83
CA MET A 132 -7.37 4.97 -12.90
C MET A 132 -8.41 4.01 -12.33
N VAL A 133 -8.01 3.15 -11.38
CA VAL A 133 -8.92 2.19 -10.74
C VAL A 133 -10.03 2.93 -10.00
N SER A 134 -9.69 3.94 -9.20
CA SER A 134 -10.66 4.72 -8.43
C SER A 134 -11.66 5.44 -9.33
N ALA A 135 -11.20 6.05 -10.43
CA ALA A 135 -12.08 6.70 -11.41
C ALA A 135 -13.07 5.70 -12.03
N MET A 136 -12.60 4.53 -12.48
CA MET A 136 -13.46 3.52 -13.07
C MET A 136 -14.44 2.89 -12.09
N ARG A 137 -14.00 2.62 -10.85
CA ARG A 137 -14.87 2.11 -9.79
C ARG A 137 -15.97 3.11 -9.46
N SER A 138 -15.62 4.40 -9.38
CA SER A 138 -16.59 5.49 -9.18
C SER A 138 -17.61 5.55 -10.32
N LEU A 139 -17.16 5.47 -11.57
CA LEU A 139 -18.04 5.44 -12.75
C LEU A 139 -19.02 4.25 -12.73
N LYS A 140 -18.58 3.10 -12.19
CA LYS A 140 -19.41 1.89 -12.04
C LYS A 140 -20.31 1.90 -10.80
N GLY A 141 -20.29 2.96 -9.99
CA GLY A 141 -21.02 3.00 -8.71
C GLY A 141 -20.46 2.04 -7.64
N MET A 142 -19.17 1.70 -7.70
CA MET A 142 -18.52 0.82 -6.73
C MET A 142 -17.95 1.63 -5.57
N GLU A 143 -18.70 1.70 -4.48
CA GLU A 143 -18.43 2.60 -3.34
C GLU A 143 -17.28 2.12 -2.43
N LYS A 144 -16.96 0.83 -2.43
CA LYS A 144 -15.92 0.25 -1.56
C LYS A 144 -14.52 0.49 -2.12
N THR A 145 -14.02 1.72 -2.00
CA THR A 145 -12.68 2.12 -2.43
C THR A 145 -12.01 2.89 -1.31
N LEU A 146 -10.87 2.40 -0.81
CA LEU A 146 -10.18 2.93 0.35
C LEU A 146 -8.70 3.20 0.05
N PHE A 147 -8.18 4.32 0.56
CA PHE A 147 -6.76 4.66 0.53
C PHE A 147 -6.20 4.64 1.94
N LEU A 148 -5.14 3.86 2.18
CA LEU A 148 -4.56 3.79 3.51
C LEU A 148 -3.73 5.05 3.82
N SER A 149 -3.96 5.65 4.98
CA SER A 149 -3.29 6.87 5.44
C SER A 149 -1.88 6.58 5.96
N ARG A 150 -0.92 6.54 5.02
CA ARG A 150 0.51 6.36 5.31
C ARG A 150 1.05 7.47 6.22
N ARG A 151 0.57 8.71 6.03
CA ARG A 151 0.92 9.89 6.83
C ARG A 151 0.51 9.69 8.28
N ALA A 152 -0.75 9.30 8.52
CA ALA A 152 -1.22 9.10 9.89
C ALA A 152 -0.45 7.97 10.59
N PHE A 153 -0.24 6.85 9.90
CA PHE A 153 0.56 5.75 10.43
C PHE A 153 1.97 6.19 10.81
N ALA A 154 2.66 6.92 9.92
CA ALA A 154 4.01 7.42 10.16
C ALA A 154 4.07 8.41 11.34
N ASN A 155 3.16 9.39 11.38
CA ASN A 155 3.13 10.40 12.44
C ASN A 155 2.83 9.77 13.82
N CYS A 156 1.81 8.92 13.91
CA CYS A 156 1.52 8.20 15.16
C CYS A 156 2.71 7.33 15.59
N SER A 157 3.34 6.64 14.64
CA SER A 157 4.49 5.80 14.93
C SER A 157 5.70 6.62 15.41
N ALA A 158 5.94 7.79 14.84
CA ALA A 158 7.00 8.71 15.24
C ALA A 158 6.76 9.31 16.64
N MET A 159 5.49 9.49 17.04
CA MET A 159 5.10 9.89 18.40
C MET A 159 5.20 8.75 19.44
N GLY A 160 5.61 7.55 19.02
CA GLY A 160 5.72 6.39 19.91
C GLY A 160 4.40 5.65 20.14
N VAL A 161 3.32 6.02 19.44
CA VAL A 161 2.03 5.31 19.54
C VAL A 161 2.18 3.91 18.94
N ARG A 162 1.66 2.90 19.64
CA ARG A 162 1.79 1.47 19.31
C ARG A 162 0.54 0.69 19.71
N GLY A 163 0.46 -0.58 19.31
CA GLY A 163 -0.56 -1.52 19.78
C GLY A 163 -1.99 -1.04 19.54
N GLN A 164 -2.85 -1.18 20.56
CA GLN A 164 -4.27 -0.87 20.46
C GLN A 164 -4.55 0.62 20.24
N GLU A 165 -3.73 1.51 20.81
CA GLU A 165 -3.85 2.95 20.62
C GLU A 165 -3.58 3.33 19.15
N LEU A 166 -2.56 2.73 18.54
CA LEU A 166 -2.28 2.91 17.11
C LEU A 166 -3.42 2.34 16.25
N ALA A 167 -3.98 1.19 16.62
CA ALA A 167 -5.10 0.59 15.90
C ALA A 167 -6.34 1.50 15.96
N TYR A 168 -6.66 2.07 17.13
CA TYR A 168 -7.75 3.02 17.29
C TYR A 168 -7.53 4.31 16.47
N ALA A 169 -6.31 4.85 16.48
CA ALA A 169 -5.95 6.01 15.65
C ALA A 169 -6.13 5.71 14.16
N MET A 170 -5.73 4.52 13.70
CA MET A 170 -5.93 4.11 12.31
C MET A 170 -7.41 3.94 11.99
N TRP A 171 -8.20 3.28 12.84
CA TRP A 171 -9.65 3.18 12.67
C TRP A 171 -10.29 4.57 12.50
N ARG A 172 -9.99 5.48 13.43
CA ARG A 172 -10.55 6.83 13.43
C ARG A 172 -10.22 7.63 12.17
N VAL A 173 -8.95 7.68 11.77
CA VAL A 173 -8.53 8.49 10.61
C VAL A 173 -9.23 8.01 9.34
N HIS A 174 -9.32 6.70 9.11
CA HIS A 174 -9.96 6.18 7.90
C HIS A 174 -11.49 6.28 7.95
N LEU A 175 -12.10 6.26 9.15
CA LEU A 175 -13.53 6.54 9.32
C LEU A 175 -13.86 8.00 9.01
N GLU A 176 -13.04 8.94 9.50
CA GLU A 176 -13.21 10.37 9.22
C GLU A 176 -13.06 10.67 7.72
N ASP A 177 -12.09 10.04 7.04
CA ASP A 177 -11.92 10.17 5.59
C ASP A 177 -13.12 9.61 4.80
N PHE A 178 -13.77 8.55 5.29
CA PHE A 178 -14.99 7.99 4.71
C PHE A 178 -16.20 8.93 4.92
N VAL A 179 -16.39 9.45 6.14
CA VAL A 179 -17.54 10.31 6.50
C VAL A 179 -17.47 11.68 5.82
N MET A 180 -16.28 12.24 5.66
CA MET A 180 -16.11 13.56 5.06
C MET A 180 -16.15 13.55 3.52
N GLU A 181 -16.47 12.40 2.90
CA GLU A 181 -16.36 12.17 1.45
C GLU A 181 -14.97 12.53 0.88
N ARG A 182 -13.95 12.66 1.73
CA ARG A 182 -12.57 12.93 1.30
C ARG A 182 -11.91 11.71 0.65
N GLY A 183 -12.60 10.57 0.63
CA GLY A 183 -12.24 9.37 -0.13
C GLY A 183 -12.27 9.51 -1.66
N TYR A 184 -12.56 10.70 -2.21
CA TYR A 184 -12.41 10.96 -3.64
C TYR A 184 -10.95 10.95 -4.11
N ALA A 185 -10.76 10.44 -5.33
CA ALA A 185 -9.51 10.25 -6.08
C ALA A 185 -8.67 11.53 -6.36
N LEU A 186 -8.89 12.62 -5.63
CA LEU A 186 -8.10 13.83 -5.76
C LEU A 186 -7.11 13.85 -4.59
N PRO A 187 -5.80 13.79 -4.88
CA PRO A 187 -4.82 13.86 -3.81
C PRO A 187 -5.01 15.20 -3.12
N ASP A 188 -4.97 15.21 -1.78
CA ASP A 188 -4.31 16.29 -1.04
C ASP A 188 -3.20 16.80 -1.97
N CYS A 189 -3.38 17.98 -2.57
CA CYS A 189 -2.49 18.44 -3.62
C CYS A 189 -1.06 18.25 -3.13
N PHE A 190 -0.12 17.95 -4.05
CA PHE A 190 1.31 17.96 -3.74
C PHE A 190 1.82 19.32 -3.20
N CYS A 191 0.93 20.29 -2.96
CA CYS A 191 1.16 21.49 -2.21
C CYS A 191 1.63 21.15 -0.79
N GLU A 192 2.80 21.67 -0.45
CA GLU A 192 3.20 21.82 0.94
C GLU A 192 2.05 22.53 1.68
N PHE A 193 1.58 21.93 2.77
CA PHE A 193 0.82 22.68 3.76
C PHE A 193 1.79 23.75 4.28
N ARG A 194 1.68 24.97 3.76
CA ARG A 194 2.24 26.14 4.43
C ARG A 194 1.33 26.41 5.61
N ALA A 195 1.88 26.23 6.81
CA ALA A 195 1.28 26.69 8.05
C ALA A 195 1.06 28.21 8.00
#